data_AF-A0A7C1ZSZ6-F1
#
_entry.id   AF-A0A7C1ZSZ6-F1
#
_cell.length_a   1.000
_cell.length_b   1.000
_cell.length_c   1.000
_cell.angle_alpha   90.00
_cell.angle_beta   90.00
_cell.angle_gamma   90.00
#
_symmetry.space_group_name_H-M   'P 1'
#
loop_
_entity.id
_entity.type
_entity.pdbx_description
1 polymer ?
#
loop_
_entity_poly.entity_id
_entity_poly.type
_entity_poly.pdbx_seq_one_letter_code
_entity_poly.pdbx_strand_id
1 'polypeptide(L)'
;MKKITFIFTMALICSMVMAQEDEKKDWGIKFSGFVNMDYFFDSRQILCARQGHFLLWPLPVKLDPNGGDINAKSSFNMLAIRTRLQGTINGPDALGAKTSGVIEGSFFGHSNLDINEFRLRHAFVKLNWERTELLIGQTWHVTTQV
;
A
#
# COMPACT_ATOMS: atom_id res chain seq x y z
N MET A 1 -47.77 46.75 -5.05
CA MET A 1 -47.83 45.34 -4.59
C MET A 1 -47.04 44.39 -5.49
N LYS A 2 -47.30 44.31 -6.81
CA LYS A 2 -46.58 43.40 -7.74
C LYS A 2 -45.04 43.48 -7.72
N LYS A 3 -44.45 44.68 -7.55
CA LYS A 3 -42.99 44.87 -7.47
C LYS A 3 -42.37 44.30 -6.18
N ILE A 4 -43.10 44.38 -5.06
CA ILE A 4 -42.65 43.84 -3.76
C ILE A 4 -42.74 42.31 -3.79
N THR A 5 -43.80 41.77 -4.40
CA THR A 5 -43.93 40.33 -4.61
C THR A 5 -42.79 39.78 -5.47
N PHE A 6 -42.40 40.49 -6.55
CA PHE A 6 -41.31 40.06 -7.43
C PHE A 6 -39.94 40.04 -6.72
N ILE A 7 -39.66 41.04 -5.87
CA ILE A 7 -38.43 41.08 -5.07
C ILE A 7 -38.40 39.94 -4.06
N PHE A 8 -39.54 39.62 -3.45
CA PHE A 8 -39.66 38.52 -2.49
C PHE A 8 -39.46 37.15 -3.17
N THR A 9 -40.01 36.96 -4.38
CA THR A 9 -39.81 35.73 -5.16
C THR A 9 -38.36 35.60 -5.64
N MET A 10 -37.71 36.70 -6.05
CA MET A 10 -36.30 36.69 -6.46
C MET A 10 -35.37 36.34 -5.29
N ALA A 11 -35.65 36.87 -4.09
CA ALA A 11 -34.90 36.54 -2.89
C ALA A 11 -35.05 35.06 -2.50
N LEU A 12 -36.24 34.48 -2.69
CA LEU A 12 -36.51 33.06 -2.43
C LEU A 12 -35.78 32.12 -3.41
N ILE A 13 -35.62 32.54 -4.67
CA ILE A 13 -34.87 31.76 -5.67
C ILE A 13 -33.37 31.83 -5.37
N CYS A 14 -32.87 32.98 -4.91
CA CYS A 14 -31.47 33.17 -4.55
C CYS A 14 -31.04 32.30 -3.36
N SER A 15 -31.93 32.09 -2.37
CA SER A 15 -31.66 31.20 -1.23
C SER A 15 -31.64 29.71 -1.61
N MET A 16 -32.36 29.29 -2.67
CA MET A 16 -32.27 27.91 -3.17
C MET A 16 -30.96 27.63 -3.91
N VAL A 17 -30.37 28.64 -4.57
CA VAL A 17 -29.06 28.50 -5.25
C VAL A 17 -27.92 28.36 -4.24
N MET A 18 -28.01 29.03 -3.08
CA MET A 18 -27.01 28.94 -2.01
C MET A 18 -27.13 27.68 -1.14
N ALA A 19 -28.19 26.87 -1.33
CA ALA A 19 -28.43 25.63 -0.60
C ALA A 19 -27.96 24.37 -1.34
N GLN A 20 -27.27 24.52 -2.47
CA GLN A 20 -26.44 23.44 -3.00
C GLN A 20 -25.20 23.36 -2.11
N GLU A 21 -25.32 22.63 -0.99
CA GLU A 21 -24.15 22.00 -0.41
C GLU A 21 -23.52 21.18 -1.53
N ASP A 22 -22.32 21.57 -1.97
CA ASP A 22 -21.44 20.65 -2.66
C ASP A 22 -21.30 19.46 -1.72
N GLU A 23 -22.07 18.39 -1.95
CA GLU A 23 -21.78 17.10 -1.34
C GLU A 23 -20.30 16.89 -1.59
N LYS A 24 -19.48 16.97 -0.53
CA LYS A 24 -18.06 16.66 -0.60
C LYS A 24 -17.99 15.23 -1.10
N LYS A 25 -17.86 15.07 -2.41
CA LYS A 25 -17.57 13.81 -3.06
C LYS A 25 -16.32 13.31 -2.37
N ASP A 26 -16.43 12.29 -1.51
CA ASP A 26 -15.30 11.64 -0.82
C ASP A 26 -14.45 10.82 -1.81
N TRP A 27 -14.45 11.25 -3.08
CA TRP A 27 -13.62 10.74 -4.16
C TRP A 27 -12.23 11.31 -4.00
N GLY A 28 -11.25 10.45 -4.20
CA GLY A 28 -9.86 10.81 -4.03
C GLY A 28 -9.02 9.63 -3.58
N ILE A 29 -7.75 9.92 -3.37
CA ILE A 29 -6.76 8.93 -2.92
C ILE A 29 -6.39 9.21 -1.47
N LYS A 30 -6.49 8.19 -0.63
CA LYS A 30 -6.01 8.19 0.75
C LYS A 30 -4.74 7.35 0.80
N PHE A 31 -3.63 7.97 1.17
CA PHE A 31 -2.36 7.25 1.33
C PHE A 31 -2.22 6.71 2.75
N SER A 32 -1.79 5.45 2.84
CA SER A 32 -1.48 4.75 4.08
C SER A 32 -0.20 3.93 3.89
N GLY A 33 0.41 3.47 4.99
CA GLY A 33 1.64 2.69 4.92
C GLY A 33 2.51 2.92 6.15
N PHE A 34 3.77 2.56 6.02
CA PHE A 34 4.75 2.74 7.08
C PHE A 34 6.17 2.80 6.51
N VAL A 35 7.02 3.56 7.19
CA VAL A 35 8.48 3.48 7.05
C VAL A 35 8.97 2.45 8.05
N ASN A 36 9.76 1.49 7.59
CA ASN A 36 10.36 0.48 8.45
C ASN A 36 11.87 0.45 8.19
N MET A 37 12.64 0.41 9.28
CA MET A 37 14.08 0.25 9.28
C MET A 37 14.41 -0.97 10.13
N ASP A 38 14.97 -1.99 9.49
CA ASP A 38 15.35 -3.25 10.12
C ASP A 38 16.87 -3.25 10.35
N TYR A 39 17.27 -3.68 11.55
CA TYR A 39 18.67 -3.78 11.98
C TYR A 39 18.92 -5.22 12.43
N PHE A 40 19.98 -5.85 11.92
CA PHE A 40 20.32 -7.21 12.31
C PHE A 40 21.82 -7.44 12.26
N PHE A 41 22.27 -8.24 13.22
CA PHE A 41 23.66 -8.63 13.41
C PHE A 41 23.75 -10.14 13.33
N ASP A 42 24.55 -10.62 12.38
CA ASP A 42 24.87 -12.04 12.23
C ASP A 42 26.28 -12.27 12.76
N SER A 43 26.44 -13.26 13.64
CA SER A 43 27.76 -13.63 14.18
C SER A 43 28.65 -14.37 13.18
N ARG A 44 28.08 -14.83 12.06
CA ARG A 44 28.75 -15.60 11.01
C ARG A 44 28.14 -15.29 9.64
N GLN A 45 28.83 -15.72 8.58
CA GLN A 45 28.31 -15.60 7.21
C GLN A 45 27.06 -16.46 7.01
N ILE A 46 26.08 -15.92 6.29
CA ILE A 46 24.77 -16.53 6.06
C ILE A 46 24.50 -16.71 4.57
N LEU A 47 23.70 -17.73 4.23
CA LEU A 47 22.98 -17.73 2.97
C LEU A 47 21.68 -16.98 3.17
N CYS A 48 21.43 -15.99 2.32
CA CYS A 48 20.30 -15.09 2.45
C CYS A 48 19.66 -14.74 1.11
N ALA A 49 18.43 -14.27 1.20
CA ALA A 49 17.79 -13.48 0.16
C ALA A 49 17.58 -12.05 0.68
N ARG A 50 17.39 -11.12 -0.26
CA ARG A 50 17.18 -9.68 -0.07
C ARG A 50 18.28 -8.99 0.76
N GLN A 51 19.52 -9.09 0.29
CA GLN A 51 20.72 -8.50 0.95
C GLN A 51 20.80 -8.80 2.45
N GLY A 52 20.60 -10.07 2.84
CA GLY A 52 20.68 -10.46 4.25
C GLY A 52 19.37 -10.35 5.01
N HIS A 53 18.38 -9.60 4.51
CA HIS A 53 17.11 -9.39 5.21
C HIS A 53 16.34 -10.68 5.47
N PHE A 54 16.35 -11.59 4.49
CA PHE A 54 15.73 -12.90 4.62
C PHE A 54 16.81 -13.96 4.84
N LEU A 55 17.05 -14.29 6.11
CA LEU A 55 17.94 -15.37 6.51
C LEU A 55 17.37 -16.72 6.05
N LEU A 56 18.13 -17.45 5.23
CA LEU A 56 17.80 -18.84 4.90
C LEU A 56 18.44 -19.78 5.92
N TRP A 57 19.77 -19.76 6.02
CA TRP A 57 20.53 -20.50 7.02
C TRP A 57 21.96 -19.98 7.13
N PRO A 58 22.64 -20.19 8.27
CA PRO A 58 24.07 -19.90 8.41
C PRO A 58 24.91 -20.80 7.50
N LEU A 59 25.96 -20.26 6.90
CA LEU A 59 26.90 -21.08 6.14
C LEU A 59 27.67 -22.02 7.07
N PRO A 60 27.91 -23.28 6.68
CA PRO A 60 28.64 -24.25 7.50
C PRO A 60 30.08 -23.82 7.73
N VAL A 61 30.77 -24.47 8.66
CA VAL A 61 32.22 -24.27 8.86
C VAL A 61 32.96 -24.60 7.57
N LYS A 62 33.81 -23.69 7.12
CA LYS A 62 34.68 -23.91 5.96
C LYS A 62 36.09 -23.50 6.32
N LEU A 63 36.94 -24.50 6.54
CA LEU A 63 38.31 -24.28 7.00
C LEU A 63 39.21 -23.83 5.84
N ASP A 64 40.07 -22.86 6.13
CA ASP A 64 41.21 -22.49 5.27
C ASP A 64 42.40 -23.46 5.49
N PRO A 65 43.49 -23.36 4.72
CA PRO A 65 44.67 -24.19 4.92
C PRO A 65 45.35 -24.05 6.29
N ASN A 66 45.05 -23.00 7.06
CA ASN A 66 45.56 -22.77 8.41
C ASN A 66 44.59 -23.28 9.51
N GLY A 67 43.46 -23.88 9.13
CA GLY A 67 42.44 -24.40 10.05
C GLY A 67 41.45 -23.35 10.58
N GLY A 68 41.44 -22.13 10.03
CA GLY A 68 40.49 -21.09 10.40
C GLY A 68 39.17 -21.21 9.64
N ASP A 69 38.03 -21.06 10.33
CA ASP A 69 36.71 -21.01 9.66
C ASP A 69 36.53 -19.69 8.91
N ILE A 70 36.54 -19.73 7.58
CA ILE A 70 36.37 -18.55 6.75
C ILE A 70 34.98 -17.92 6.90
N ASN A 71 33.99 -18.71 7.31
CA ASN A 71 32.61 -18.27 7.49
C ASN A 71 32.35 -17.72 8.90
N ALA A 72 33.29 -17.85 9.85
CA ALA A 72 33.22 -17.25 11.18
C ALA A 72 33.53 -15.75 11.13
N LYS A 73 32.81 -15.01 10.28
CA LYS A 73 32.88 -13.56 10.12
C LYS A 73 31.52 -12.96 10.37
N SER A 74 31.44 -12.00 11.30
CA SER A 74 30.21 -11.29 11.60
C SER A 74 29.83 -10.29 10.50
N SER A 75 28.53 -10.02 10.36
CA SER A 75 27.99 -8.95 9.52
C SER A 75 26.91 -8.16 10.26
N PHE A 76 26.81 -6.87 9.95
CA PHE A 76 25.74 -6.00 10.43
C PHE A 76 25.05 -5.35 9.24
N ASN A 77 23.72 -5.39 9.24
CA ASN A 77 22.90 -4.87 8.15
C ASN A 77 21.85 -3.90 8.68
N MET A 78 21.60 -2.87 7.87
CA MET A 78 20.62 -1.81 8.12
C MET A 78 19.81 -1.61 6.84
N LEU A 79 18.53 -2.01 6.84
CA LEU A 79 17.72 -2.03 5.61
C LEU A 79 16.36 -1.39 5.82
N ALA A 80 15.94 -0.56 4.87
CA ALA A 80 14.61 0.07 4.86
C ALA A 80 13.62 -0.59 3.88
N ILE A 81 13.99 -1.75 3.33
CA ILE A 81 13.34 -2.37 2.16
C ILE A 81 11.89 -2.84 2.39
N ARG A 82 11.46 -2.98 3.66
CA ARG A 82 10.08 -3.36 4.00
C ARG A 82 9.12 -2.16 4.00
N THR A 83 9.64 -0.94 3.88
CA THR A 83 8.82 0.29 3.78
C THR A 83 7.75 0.12 2.71
N ARG A 84 6.52 0.53 3.07
CA ARG A 84 5.30 0.26 2.30
C ARG A 84 4.49 1.52 2.13
N LEU A 85 3.90 1.64 0.94
CA LEU A 85 2.94 2.67 0.60
C LEU A 85 1.73 2.04 -0.09
N GLN A 86 0.54 2.45 0.33
CA GLN A 86 -0.74 2.06 -0.20
C GLN A 86 -1.53 3.32 -0.55
N GLY A 87 -2.13 3.36 -1.73
CA GLY A 87 -3.14 4.32 -2.13
C GLY A 87 -4.49 3.63 -2.22
N THR A 88 -5.43 4.05 -1.38
CA THR A 88 -6.83 3.64 -1.46
C THR A 88 -7.60 4.73 -2.21
N ILE A 89 -8.22 4.36 -3.31
CA ILE A 89 -8.90 5.26 -4.24
C ILE A 89 -10.40 5.05 -4.09
N ASN A 90 -11.14 6.10 -3.75
CA ASN A 90 -12.59 6.11 -3.77
C ASN A 90 -13.07 6.79 -5.05
N GLY A 91 -14.03 6.18 -5.73
CA GLY A 91 -14.60 6.68 -6.99
C GLY A 91 -16.11 6.92 -6.90
N PRO A 92 -16.71 7.45 -7.98
CA PRO A 92 -18.16 7.56 -8.11
C PRO A 92 -18.82 6.20 -8.08
N ASP A 93 -20.06 6.15 -7.62
CA ASP A 93 -20.88 4.94 -7.74
C ASP A 93 -21.09 4.60 -9.21
N ALA A 94 -20.98 3.32 -9.55
CA ALA A 94 -21.16 2.81 -10.89
C ALA A 94 -21.85 1.45 -10.84
N LEU A 95 -22.75 1.18 -11.79
CA LEU A 95 -23.52 -0.08 -11.86
C LEU A 95 -24.33 -0.38 -10.58
N GLY A 96 -24.73 0.66 -9.84
CA GLY A 96 -25.41 0.52 -8.54
C GLY A 96 -24.50 0.05 -7.39
N ALA A 97 -23.19 0.04 -7.59
CA ALA A 97 -22.20 -0.29 -6.57
C ALA A 97 -21.35 0.92 -6.19
N LYS A 98 -20.88 0.92 -4.94
CA LYS A 98 -19.78 1.79 -4.51
C LYS A 98 -18.49 1.31 -5.13
N THR A 99 -17.76 2.21 -5.78
CA THR A 99 -16.50 1.86 -6.45
C THR A 99 -15.31 2.31 -5.62
N SER A 100 -14.33 1.42 -5.50
CA SER A 100 -13.04 1.76 -4.90
C SER A 100 -11.93 0.94 -5.56
N GLY A 101 -10.69 1.35 -5.33
CA GLY A 101 -9.51 0.65 -5.80
C GLY A 101 -8.38 0.75 -4.80
N VAL A 102 -7.44 -0.18 -4.88
CA VAL A 102 -6.24 -0.19 -4.05
C VAL A 102 -5.04 -0.43 -4.94
N ILE A 103 -4.03 0.41 -4.79
CA ILE A 103 -2.67 0.15 -5.26
C ILE A 103 -1.73 0.15 -4.05
N GLU A 104 -0.98 -0.92 -3.85
CA GLU A 104 0.01 -1.06 -2.78
C GLU A 104 1.32 -1.54 -3.35
N GLY A 105 2.43 -0.96 -2.87
CA GLY A 105 3.76 -1.46 -3.15
C GLY A 105 4.71 -1.36 -1.96
N SER A 106 5.86 -2.02 -2.10
CA SER A 106 6.93 -2.03 -1.09
C SER A 106 8.29 -2.09 -1.76
N PHE A 107 9.32 -1.53 -1.12
CA PHE A 107 10.70 -1.53 -1.63
C PHE A 107 11.45 -2.87 -1.48
N PHE A 108 10.72 -3.98 -1.36
CA PHE A 108 11.25 -5.28 -1.02
C PHE A 108 11.95 -5.99 -2.19
N GLY A 109 11.73 -5.53 -3.43
CA GLY A 109 12.27 -6.16 -4.65
C GLY A 109 11.76 -7.58 -4.93
N HIS A 110 11.92 -8.05 -6.17
CA HIS A 110 11.61 -9.41 -6.60
C HIS A 110 12.81 -10.38 -6.46
N SER A 111 14.02 -9.86 -6.42
CA SER A 111 15.29 -10.60 -6.30
C SER A 111 16.33 -9.81 -5.47
N ASN A 112 17.57 -10.29 -5.45
CA ASN A 112 18.69 -9.55 -4.85
C ASN A 112 19.19 -8.41 -5.73
N LEU A 113 18.98 -8.48 -7.05
CA LEU A 113 19.52 -7.53 -8.03
C LEU A 113 18.71 -6.23 -8.09
N ASP A 114 17.41 -6.32 -7.80
CA ASP A 114 16.40 -5.26 -7.83
C ASP A 114 15.89 -4.91 -6.42
N ILE A 115 16.74 -5.12 -5.42
CA ILE A 115 16.42 -4.71 -4.06
C ILE A 115 16.35 -3.17 -3.98
N ASN A 116 15.46 -2.64 -3.15
CA ASN A 116 15.04 -1.23 -3.14
C ASN A 116 14.20 -0.79 -4.36
N GLU A 117 13.81 -1.70 -5.27
CA GLU A 117 12.79 -1.37 -6.26
C GLU A 117 11.38 -1.44 -5.66
N PHE A 118 10.52 -0.51 -6.08
CA PHE A 118 9.13 -0.46 -5.64
C PHE A 118 8.30 -1.53 -6.33
N ARG A 119 8.12 -2.66 -5.64
CA ARG A 119 7.38 -3.82 -6.14
C ARG A 119 5.90 -3.70 -5.84
N LEU A 120 5.08 -3.90 -6.87
CA LEU A 120 3.62 -4.01 -6.74
C LEU A 120 3.23 -5.20 -5.85
N ARG A 121 2.36 -4.95 -4.88
CA ARG A 121 1.81 -5.96 -3.95
C ARG A 121 0.33 -6.19 -4.19
N HIS A 122 -0.45 -5.12 -4.19
CA HIS A 122 -1.88 -5.15 -4.49
C HIS A 122 -2.22 -4.14 -5.58
N ALA A 123 -3.08 -4.56 -6.49
CA ALA A 123 -3.64 -3.71 -7.54
C ALA A 123 -5.01 -4.28 -7.92
N PHE A 124 -6.07 -3.75 -7.32
CA PHE A 124 -7.42 -4.25 -7.60
C PHE A 124 -8.47 -3.14 -7.53
N VAL A 125 -9.59 -3.41 -8.19
CA VAL A 125 -10.82 -2.63 -8.12
C VAL A 125 -11.86 -3.43 -7.34
N LYS A 126 -12.71 -2.71 -6.61
CA LYS A 126 -13.79 -3.25 -5.79
C LYS A 126 -15.10 -2.57 -6.14
N LEU A 127 -16.11 -3.38 -6.40
CA LEU A 127 -17.51 -2.98 -6.56
C LEU A 127 -18.30 -3.59 -5.41
N ASN A 128 -18.91 -2.74 -4.59
CA ASN A 128 -19.65 -3.16 -3.42
C ASN A 128 -21.13 -2.75 -3.54
N TRP A 129 -22.00 -3.75 -3.70
CA TRP A 129 -23.45 -3.65 -3.60
C TRP A 129 -23.91 -4.06 -2.19
N GLU A 130 -25.16 -3.81 -1.85
CA GLU A 130 -25.72 -4.11 -0.52
C GLU A 130 -25.48 -5.57 -0.03
N ARG A 131 -25.48 -6.54 -0.95
CA ARG A 131 -25.38 -7.98 -0.63
C ARG A 131 -24.19 -8.69 -1.25
N THR A 132 -23.47 -8.03 -2.16
CA THR A 132 -22.45 -8.66 -3.00
C THR A 132 -21.26 -7.74 -3.14
N GLU A 133 -20.06 -8.29 -3.04
CA GLU A 133 -18.82 -7.59 -3.36
C GLU A 133 -18.10 -8.32 -4.49
N LEU A 134 -17.62 -7.57 -5.48
CA LEU A 134 -16.78 -8.07 -6.55
C LEU A 134 -15.42 -7.37 -6.46
N LEU A 135 -14.37 -8.17 -6.34
CA LEU A 135 -12.98 -7.71 -6.36
C LEU A 135 -12.29 -8.27 -7.60
N ILE A 136 -11.68 -7.38 -8.39
CA ILE A 136 -11.00 -7.73 -9.64
C ILE A 136 -9.58 -7.18 -9.61
N GLY A 137 -8.58 -8.04 -9.75
CA GLY A 137 -7.17 -7.67 -9.86
C GLY A 137 -6.25 -8.52 -9.00
N GLN A 138 -5.05 -8.02 -8.75
CA GLN A 138 -4.04 -8.68 -7.93
C GLN A 138 -4.28 -8.41 -6.44
N THR A 139 -4.71 -9.44 -5.73
CA THR A 139 -4.87 -9.44 -4.27
C THR A 139 -4.51 -10.80 -3.68
N TRP A 140 -4.66 -10.96 -2.37
CA TRP A 140 -4.47 -12.24 -1.70
C TRP A 140 -5.44 -13.31 -2.22
N HIS A 141 -5.00 -14.56 -2.19
CA HIS A 141 -5.92 -15.67 -2.40
C HIS A 141 -6.91 -15.75 -1.23
N VAL A 142 -8.14 -16.20 -1.49
CA VAL A 142 -9.24 -16.21 -0.50
C VAL A 142 -8.93 -17.05 0.75
N THR A 143 -8.05 -18.05 0.63
CA THR A 143 -7.63 -18.91 1.75
C THR A 143 -6.43 -18.35 2.52
N THR A 144 -5.77 -17.32 1.99
CA THR A 144 -4.62 -16.68 2.62
C THR A 144 -5.13 -15.47 3.40
N GLN A 145 -5.67 -15.70 4.59
CA GLN A 145 -5.91 -14.62 5.56
C GLN A 145 -4.63 -14.41 6.37
N VAL A 146 -4.12 -13.18 6.37
CA VAL A 146 -2.92 -12.73 7.11
C VAL A 146 -3.35 -11.87 8.27
#